data_AF-X1V3C1-F1
#
_entry.id   AF-X1V3C1-F1
#
_cell.length_a   1.000
_cell.length_b   1.000
_cell.length_c   1.000
_cell.angle_alpha   90.00
_cell.angle_beta   90.00
_cell.angle_gamma   90.00
#
_symmetry.space_group_name_H-M   'P 1'
#
loop_
_entity.id
_entity.type
_entity.pdbx_description
1 polymer ?
#
loop_
_entity_poly.entity_id
_entity_poly.type
_entity_poly.pdbx_seq_one_letter_code
_entity_poly.pdbx_strand_id
1 'polypeptide(L)'
;VNEGLSSRYDTITPDITERLEKELGVIEKTGFADYFLIVQDIVNWAKEHGIIVGPGRGSAAGSLVSYVLGITNIDPLEYDLLFERFLNPDRVQVPDIDIDFADTRRDEIIAYVREKYGKDKVAQIITFGTMLARAAIRDTGRALGLSYGLCDTTAKLIPFNASIDKALKTVPELGEQYKTNPEVTNLIDSAKKLEGVVRHASVHACGVVISPEPLTNFVPLQRAPQGEDTIITQFEMHSVEDLGLLKMDFLGLRNLTIIESALTLIKENRGTNIDINTLPLDDKQTF
;
A
#
# COMPACT_ATOMS: atom_id res chain seq x y z
N VAL A 1 21.39 -14.41 4.27
CA VAL A 1 22.26 -13.24 3.98
C VAL A 1 23.56 -13.67 3.30
N ASN A 2 24.46 -14.41 3.95
CA ASN A 2 25.75 -14.82 3.34
C ASN A 2 25.58 -15.57 2.00
N GLU A 3 24.60 -16.47 1.92
CA GLU A 3 24.27 -17.17 0.65
C GLU A 3 23.82 -16.19 -0.46
N GLY A 4 23.03 -15.18 -0.10
CA GLY A 4 22.57 -14.16 -1.03
C GLY A 4 23.66 -13.16 -1.43
N LEU A 5 24.64 -12.93 -0.56
CA LEU A 5 25.81 -12.12 -0.87
C LEU A 5 26.62 -12.76 -2.01
N SER A 6 26.86 -14.07 -1.92
CA SER A 6 27.57 -14.84 -2.94
C SER A 6 26.81 -15.00 -4.25
N SER A 7 25.48 -14.84 -4.27
CA SER A 7 24.70 -14.88 -5.50
C SER A 7 24.59 -13.53 -6.20
N ARG A 8 24.76 -12.41 -5.47
CA ARG A 8 24.67 -11.05 -6.02
C ARG A 8 26.02 -10.47 -6.41
N TYR A 9 27.11 -10.84 -5.74
CA TYR A 9 28.45 -10.33 -6.01
C TYR A 9 29.42 -11.44 -6.37
N ASP A 10 30.10 -11.29 -7.52
CA ASP A 10 31.19 -12.18 -7.93
C ASP A 10 32.46 -11.97 -7.08
N THR A 11 32.67 -10.74 -6.60
CA THR A 11 33.81 -10.37 -5.74
C THR A 11 33.34 -9.54 -4.56
N ILE A 12 33.61 -10.02 -3.35
CA ILE A 12 33.25 -9.34 -2.11
C ILE A 12 34.40 -8.41 -1.74
N THR A 13 34.16 -7.10 -1.81
CA THR A 13 35.10 -6.06 -1.39
C THR A 13 35.00 -5.78 0.11
N PRO A 14 36.01 -5.15 0.72
CA PRO A 14 35.94 -4.69 2.11
C PRO A 14 34.73 -3.78 2.36
N ASP A 15 34.43 -2.87 1.42
CA ASP A 15 33.31 -1.92 1.54
C ASP A 15 31.95 -2.63 1.62
N ILE A 16 31.76 -3.69 0.83
CA ILE A 16 30.55 -4.54 0.87
C ILE A 16 30.42 -5.20 2.24
N THR A 17 31.53 -5.76 2.75
CA THR A 17 31.54 -6.46 4.04
C THR A 17 31.25 -5.50 5.19
N GLU A 18 31.91 -4.35 5.20
CA GLU A 18 31.72 -3.31 6.23
C GLU A 18 30.29 -2.78 6.23
N ARG A 19 29.73 -2.50 5.04
CA ARG A 19 28.33 -2.07 4.92
C ARG A 19 27.38 -3.15 5.44
N LEU A 20 27.60 -4.41 5.08
CA LEU A 20 26.75 -5.51 5.50
C LEU A 20 26.78 -5.73 7.01
N GLU A 21 27.97 -5.74 7.62
CA GLU A 21 28.14 -5.89 9.07
C GLU A 21 27.47 -4.74 9.84
N LYS A 22 27.61 -3.51 9.33
CA LYS A 22 26.94 -2.34 9.90
C LYS A 22 25.41 -2.48 9.84
N GLU A 23 24.86 -2.83 8.68
CA GLU A 23 23.41 -3.01 8.51
C GLU A 23 22.87 -4.14 9.40
N LEU A 24 23.53 -5.30 9.39
CA LEU A 24 23.16 -6.44 10.24
C LEU A 24 23.20 -6.09 11.72
N GLY A 25 24.23 -5.37 12.17
CA GLY A 25 24.34 -4.93 13.55
C GLY A 25 23.24 -3.94 13.96
N VAL A 26 22.72 -3.11 13.04
CA VAL A 26 21.56 -2.26 13.30
C VAL A 26 20.27 -3.10 13.35
N ILE A 27 20.06 -3.99 12.39
CA ILE A 27 18.86 -4.85 12.30
C ILE A 27 18.73 -5.75 13.53
N GLU A 28 19.85 -6.30 14.01
CA GLU A 28 19.88 -7.12 15.23
C GLU A 28 19.52 -6.27 16.47
N LYS A 29 20.09 -5.06 16.59
CA LYS A 29 19.79 -4.14 17.71
C LYS A 29 18.34 -3.66 17.73
N THR A 30 17.73 -3.45 16.56
CA THR A 30 16.34 -3.00 16.47
C THR A 30 15.34 -4.15 16.54
N GLY A 31 15.78 -5.41 16.44
CA GLY A 31 14.92 -6.59 16.50
C GLY A 31 14.07 -6.81 15.25
N PHE A 32 14.48 -6.29 14.09
CA PHE A 32 13.72 -6.40 12.84
C PHE A 32 14.15 -7.56 11.95
N ALA A 33 14.98 -8.49 12.43
CA ALA A 33 15.45 -9.63 11.65
C ALA A 33 14.28 -10.46 11.07
N ASP A 34 13.28 -10.78 11.89
CA ASP A 34 12.11 -11.55 11.48
C ASP A 34 11.30 -10.83 10.39
N TYR A 35 11.20 -9.50 10.47
CA TYR A 35 10.52 -8.70 9.46
C TYR A 35 11.17 -8.84 8.09
N PHE A 36 12.51 -8.71 8.01
CA PHE A 36 13.22 -8.88 6.74
C PHE A 36 13.05 -10.30 6.18
N LEU A 37 13.03 -11.33 7.03
CA LEU A 37 12.84 -12.70 6.58
C LEU A 37 11.42 -12.96 6.07
N ILE A 38 10.39 -12.38 6.70
CA ILE A 38 9.01 -12.46 6.22
C ILE A 38 8.89 -11.77 4.86
N VAL A 39 9.44 -10.55 4.73
CA VAL A 39 9.44 -9.80 3.46
C VAL A 39 10.17 -10.57 2.36
N GLN A 40 11.39 -11.07 2.66
CA GLN A 40 12.17 -11.88 1.74
C GLN A 40 11.36 -13.07 1.23
N ASP A 41 10.73 -13.80 2.15
CA ASP A 41 9.98 -15.00 1.84
C ASP A 41 8.83 -14.72 0.87
N ILE A 42 8.07 -13.65 1.11
CA ILE A 42 6.95 -13.24 0.25
C ILE A 42 7.46 -12.83 -1.14
N VAL A 43 8.52 -12.02 -1.20
CA VAL A 43 9.09 -11.55 -2.47
C VAL A 43 9.66 -12.70 -3.30
N ASN A 44 10.38 -13.62 -2.66
CA ASN A 44 10.98 -14.76 -3.36
C ASN A 44 9.90 -15.73 -3.84
N TRP A 45 8.89 -16.01 -3.02
CA TRP A 45 7.74 -16.82 -3.45
C TRP A 45 7.04 -16.20 -4.66
N ALA A 46 6.82 -14.88 -4.65
CA ALA A 46 6.21 -14.17 -5.78
C ALA A 46 7.04 -14.34 -7.06
N LYS A 47 8.36 -14.13 -6.97
CA LYS A 47 9.29 -14.30 -8.11
C LYS A 47 9.31 -15.73 -8.64
N GLU A 48 9.34 -16.73 -7.77
CA GLU A 48 9.30 -18.16 -8.14
C GLU A 48 8.01 -18.55 -8.86
N HIS A 49 6.89 -17.90 -8.54
CA HIS A 49 5.59 -18.09 -9.18
C HIS A 49 5.35 -17.15 -10.37
N GLY A 50 6.42 -16.49 -10.84
CA GLY A 50 6.41 -15.61 -12.00
C GLY A 50 5.58 -14.34 -11.81
N ILE A 51 5.29 -13.94 -10.57
CA ILE A 51 4.63 -12.65 -10.28
C ILE A 51 5.69 -11.56 -10.39
N ILE A 52 5.43 -10.56 -11.23
CA ILE A 52 6.31 -9.39 -11.28
C ILE A 52 6.21 -8.60 -9.98
N VAL A 53 7.34 -8.51 -9.30
CA VAL A 53 7.54 -7.67 -8.11
C VAL A 53 8.24 -6.38 -8.53
N GLY A 54 7.82 -5.25 -7.99
CA GLY A 54 8.49 -3.98 -8.23
C GLY A 54 9.94 -3.99 -7.73
N PRO A 55 10.77 -3.03 -8.17
CA PRO A 55 12.20 -2.98 -7.81
C PRO A 55 12.47 -2.69 -6.32
N GLY A 56 11.42 -2.48 -5.52
CA GLY A 56 11.45 -1.90 -4.19
C GLY A 56 11.37 -0.37 -4.27
N ARG A 57 10.44 0.23 -3.52
CA ARG A 57 10.29 1.68 -3.41
C ARG A 57 10.71 2.19 -2.05
N GLY A 58 10.80 3.51 -1.96
CA GLY A 58 11.11 4.20 -0.73
C GLY A 58 12.55 4.01 -0.31
N SER A 59 12.77 4.04 0.99
CA SER A 59 14.11 3.95 1.57
C SER A 59 14.67 2.53 1.58
N ALA A 60 13.84 1.50 1.41
CA ALA A 60 14.25 0.09 1.40
C ALA A 60 15.36 -0.23 0.37
N ALA A 61 15.40 0.50 -0.75
CA ALA A 61 16.47 0.39 -1.77
C ALA A 61 17.86 0.79 -1.26
N GLY A 62 17.95 1.55 -0.15
CA GLY A 62 19.21 1.91 0.48
C GLY A 62 19.84 0.83 1.36
N SER A 63 19.18 -0.33 1.53
CA SER A 63 19.70 -1.45 2.31
C SER A 63 20.37 -2.49 1.43
N LEU A 64 21.65 -2.75 1.72
CA LEU A 64 22.40 -3.85 1.14
C LEU A 64 21.81 -5.19 1.57
N VAL A 65 21.32 -5.29 2.81
CA VAL A 65 20.61 -6.49 3.30
C VAL A 65 19.37 -6.79 2.46
N SER A 66 18.56 -5.78 2.13
CA SER A 66 17.41 -5.94 1.23
C SER A 66 17.82 -6.43 -0.17
N TYR A 67 18.92 -5.91 -0.71
CA TYR A 67 19.43 -6.29 -2.02
C TYR A 67 19.91 -7.76 -2.06
N VAL A 68 20.72 -8.17 -1.08
CA VAL A 68 21.25 -9.55 -1.00
C VAL A 68 20.20 -10.58 -0.63
N LEU A 69 19.15 -10.20 0.10
CA LEU A 69 18.01 -11.09 0.35
C LEU A 69 17.09 -11.23 -0.87
N GLY A 70 17.28 -10.40 -1.90
CA GLY A 70 16.42 -10.40 -3.08
C GLY A 70 15.11 -9.62 -2.90
N ILE A 71 14.99 -8.83 -1.84
CA ILE A 71 13.84 -7.96 -1.59
C ILE A 71 13.85 -6.81 -2.61
N THR A 72 15.00 -6.18 -2.79
CA THR A 72 15.22 -5.13 -3.80
C THR A 72 16.11 -5.65 -4.92
N ASN A 73 16.05 -4.98 -6.07
CA ASN A 73 16.91 -5.29 -7.23
C ASN A 73 17.91 -4.17 -7.55
N ILE A 74 18.03 -3.16 -6.68
CA ILE A 74 18.95 -2.03 -6.84
C ILE A 74 20.14 -2.23 -5.90
N ASP A 75 21.36 -2.16 -6.43
CA ASP A 75 22.59 -2.19 -5.63
C ASP A 75 22.79 -0.82 -4.93
N PRO A 76 22.67 -0.73 -3.60
CA PRO A 76 22.82 0.55 -2.92
C PRO A 76 24.23 1.13 -2.98
N LEU A 77 25.27 0.33 -3.18
CA LEU A 77 26.65 0.82 -3.27
C LEU A 77 26.95 1.41 -4.64
N GLU A 78 26.35 0.87 -5.71
CA GLU A 78 26.50 1.40 -7.06
C GLU A 78 25.91 2.81 -7.20
N TYR A 79 24.81 3.08 -6.49
CA TYR A 79 24.08 4.35 -6.56
C TYR A 79 24.24 5.25 -5.32
N ASP A 80 25.24 4.97 -4.46
CA ASP A 80 25.52 5.72 -3.22
C ASP A 80 24.27 5.91 -2.32
N LEU A 81 23.42 4.89 -2.24
CA LEU A 81 22.20 4.92 -1.44
C LEU A 81 22.49 4.71 0.06
N LEU A 82 21.84 5.52 0.88
CA LEU A 82 22.08 5.57 2.32
C LEU A 82 21.11 4.69 3.10
N PHE A 83 21.64 3.77 3.91
CA PHE A 83 20.87 2.88 4.76
C PHE A 83 20.16 3.61 5.90
N GLU A 84 20.75 4.67 6.44
CA GLU A 84 20.21 5.42 7.56
C GLU A 84 18.91 6.17 7.23
N ARG A 85 18.61 6.34 5.92
CA ARG A 85 17.31 6.85 5.48
C ARG A 85 16.21 5.80 5.59
N PHE A 86 16.59 4.53 5.61
CA PHE A 86 15.69 3.40 5.79
C PHE A 86 15.53 3.04 7.25
N LEU A 87 16.63 2.71 7.91
CA LEU A 87 16.63 2.31 9.30
C LEU A 87 17.68 3.11 10.06
N ASN A 88 17.20 3.99 10.93
CA ASN A 88 18.05 4.82 11.76
C ASN A 88 18.11 4.25 13.19
N PRO A 89 19.30 3.90 13.72
CA PRO A 89 19.42 3.37 15.07
C PRO A 89 18.97 4.36 16.16
N ASP A 90 19.06 5.67 15.92
CA ASP A 90 18.66 6.71 16.87
C ASP A 90 17.14 6.97 16.85
N ARG A 91 16.44 6.47 15.82
CA ARG A 91 15.00 6.61 15.64
C ARG A 91 14.41 5.28 15.20
N VAL A 92 14.22 4.38 16.16
CA VAL A 92 13.61 3.07 15.94
C VAL A 92 12.14 3.25 15.57
N GLN A 93 11.86 3.18 14.28
CA GLN A 93 10.52 3.06 13.72
C GLN A 93 10.43 1.73 12.98
N VAL A 94 9.22 1.19 12.88
CA VAL A 94 8.99 0.00 12.08
C VAL A 94 9.44 0.30 10.64
N PRO A 95 10.35 -0.49 10.05
CA PRO A 95 10.77 -0.30 8.68
C PRO A 95 9.58 -0.51 7.76
N ASP A 96 9.34 0.45 6.88
CA ASP A 96 8.26 0.38 5.89
C ASP A 96 8.86 -0.10 4.55
N ILE A 97 8.82 -1.41 4.32
CA ILE A 97 9.14 -2.00 3.01
C ILE A 97 7.83 -2.14 2.24
N ASP A 98 7.56 -1.15 1.39
CA ASP A 98 6.48 -1.22 0.41
C ASP A 98 6.79 -2.29 -0.63
N ILE A 99 6.00 -3.38 -0.63
CA ILE A 99 6.14 -4.44 -1.62
C ILE A 99 5.10 -4.27 -2.71
N ASP A 100 5.58 -3.93 -3.91
CA ASP A 100 4.75 -3.75 -5.09
C ASP A 100 4.60 -5.08 -5.86
N PHE A 101 3.38 -5.44 -6.23
CA PHE A 101 3.06 -6.59 -7.08
C PHE A 101 2.16 -6.19 -8.25
N ALA A 102 2.05 -7.05 -9.26
CA ALA A 102 0.99 -6.93 -10.26
C ALA A 102 -0.40 -6.99 -9.59
N ASP A 103 -1.27 -6.03 -9.90
CA ASP A 103 -2.58 -5.86 -9.23
C ASP A 103 -3.50 -7.07 -9.38
N THR A 104 -3.46 -7.74 -10.52
CA THR A 104 -4.26 -8.93 -10.85
C THR A 104 -3.88 -10.18 -10.05
N ARG A 105 -2.66 -10.23 -9.48
CA ARG A 105 -2.12 -11.41 -8.79
C ARG A 105 -1.91 -11.19 -7.30
N ARG A 106 -2.37 -10.05 -6.75
CA ARG A 106 -2.28 -9.73 -5.31
C ARG A 106 -2.95 -10.78 -4.43
N ASP A 107 -4.10 -11.31 -4.85
CA ASP A 107 -4.85 -12.28 -4.05
C ASP A 107 -4.09 -13.62 -3.89
N GLU A 108 -3.24 -13.98 -4.84
CA GLU A 108 -2.35 -15.16 -4.75
C GLU A 108 -1.34 -14.98 -3.61
N ILE A 109 -0.75 -13.78 -3.48
CA ILE A 109 0.19 -13.44 -2.41
C ILE A 109 -0.49 -13.53 -1.05
N ILE A 110 -1.70 -12.98 -0.91
CA ILE A 110 -2.44 -13.03 0.35
C ILE A 110 -2.81 -14.46 0.71
N ALA A 111 -3.23 -15.27 -0.27
CA ALA A 111 -3.51 -16.68 -0.06
C ALA A 111 -2.26 -17.43 0.43
N TYR A 112 -1.10 -17.18 -0.17
CA TYR A 112 0.18 -17.75 0.26
C TYR A 112 0.52 -17.37 1.71
N VAL A 113 0.47 -16.08 2.04
CA VAL A 113 0.76 -15.58 3.40
C VAL A 113 -0.19 -16.22 4.42
N ARG A 114 -1.48 -16.32 4.11
CA ARG A 114 -2.47 -16.98 4.98
C ARG A 114 -2.20 -18.46 5.17
N GLU A 115 -1.79 -19.18 4.13
CA GLU A 115 -1.48 -20.60 4.22
C GLU A 115 -0.18 -20.85 5.00
N LYS A 116 0.83 -20.01 4.78
CA LYS A 116 2.15 -20.17 5.39
C LYS A 116 2.18 -19.77 6.87
N TYR A 117 1.63 -18.61 7.21
CA TYR A 117 1.71 -18.06 8.57
C TYR A 117 0.50 -18.44 9.44
N GLY A 118 -0.57 -18.96 8.84
CA GLY A 118 -1.76 -19.45 9.54
C GLY A 118 -3.00 -18.59 9.27
N LYS A 119 -4.12 -19.25 8.96
CA LYS A 119 -5.38 -18.61 8.56
C LYS A 119 -6.02 -17.76 9.67
N ASP A 120 -5.70 -18.05 10.92
CA ASP A 120 -6.13 -17.37 12.14
C ASP A 120 -5.15 -16.28 12.60
N LYS A 121 -3.93 -16.24 12.03
CA LYS A 121 -2.87 -15.30 12.38
C LYS A 121 -2.67 -14.17 11.36
N VAL A 122 -3.35 -14.28 10.22
CA VAL A 122 -3.27 -13.34 9.09
C VAL A 122 -4.65 -12.84 8.72
N ALA A 123 -4.81 -11.53 8.64
CA ALA A 123 -6.04 -10.89 8.17
C ALA A 123 -5.73 -9.63 7.35
N GLN A 124 -6.68 -9.21 6.52
CA GLN A 124 -6.60 -7.88 5.90
C GLN A 124 -7.03 -6.81 6.91
N ILE A 125 -6.69 -5.55 6.65
CA ILE A 125 -7.03 -4.44 7.55
C ILE A 125 -8.32 -3.77 7.07
N ILE A 126 -9.20 -3.36 8.00
CA ILE A 126 -10.38 -2.55 7.66
C ILE A 126 -9.99 -1.12 7.31
N THR A 127 -10.74 -0.53 6.38
CA THR A 127 -10.76 0.91 6.18
C THR A 127 -12.19 1.43 6.23
N PHE A 128 -12.35 2.73 6.42
CA PHE A 128 -13.65 3.36 6.56
C PHE A 128 -13.86 4.40 5.47
N GLY A 129 -14.89 4.19 4.64
CA GLY A 129 -15.32 5.20 3.69
C GLY A 129 -16.06 6.32 4.42
N THR A 130 -15.53 7.53 4.39
CA THR A 130 -16.17 8.72 4.98
C THR A 130 -17.01 9.49 3.95
N MET A 131 -18.00 10.25 4.42
CA MET A 131 -18.79 11.11 3.56
C MET A 131 -18.02 12.39 3.24
N LEU A 132 -17.29 12.39 2.13
CA LEU A 132 -16.71 13.61 1.56
C LEU A 132 -17.83 14.58 1.11
N ALA A 133 -17.53 15.88 1.05
CA ALA A 133 -18.49 16.96 0.77
C ALA A 133 -19.58 16.64 -0.27
N ARG A 134 -19.19 16.15 -1.46
CA ARG A 134 -20.13 15.80 -2.53
C ARG A 134 -21.04 14.62 -2.18
N ALA A 135 -20.49 13.59 -1.52
CA ALA A 135 -21.26 12.44 -1.08
C ALA A 135 -22.23 12.85 0.04
N ALA A 136 -21.74 13.62 1.01
CA ALA A 136 -22.56 14.17 2.10
C ALA A 136 -23.78 14.92 1.56
N ILE A 137 -23.62 15.79 0.55
CA ILE A 137 -24.75 16.49 -0.08
C ILE A 137 -25.73 15.51 -0.74
N ARG A 138 -25.25 14.60 -1.60
CA ARG A 138 -26.13 13.68 -2.34
C ARG A 138 -26.92 12.76 -1.42
N ASP A 139 -26.29 12.27 -0.36
CA ASP A 139 -26.90 11.34 0.57
C ASP A 139 -27.88 12.03 1.53
N THR A 140 -27.53 13.23 2.00
CA THR A 140 -28.43 14.08 2.79
C THR A 140 -29.67 14.43 1.99
N GLY A 141 -29.50 14.86 0.74
CA GLY A 141 -30.63 15.24 -0.11
C GLY A 141 -31.56 14.07 -0.41
N ARG A 142 -31.00 12.87 -0.63
CA ARG A 142 -31.80 11.64 -0.76
C ARG A 142 -32.59 11.34 0.52
N ALA A 143 -31.97 11.49 1.69
CA ALA A 143 -32.65 11.24 2.98
C ALA A 143 -33.75 12.27 3.27
N LEU A 144 -33.59 13.52 2.82
CA LEU A 144 -34.58 14.59 2.91
C LEU A 144 -35.71 14.48 1.87
N GLY A 145 -35.64 13.50 0.95
CA GLY A 145 -36.62 13.34 -0.12
C GLY A 145 -36.53 14.39 -1.24
N LEU A 146 -35.39 15.07 -1.37
CA LEU A 146 -35.15 16.05 -2.42
C LEU A 146 -34.92 15.37 -3.78
N SER A 147 -35.18 16.11 -4.86
CA SER A 147 -34.95 15.59 -6.21
C SER A 147 -33.46 15.28 -6.47
N TYR A 148 -33.20 14.19 -7.19
CA TYR A 148 -31.83 13.82 -7.58
C TYR A 148 -31.13 14.94 -8.36
N GLY A 149 -31.87 15.63 -9.24
CA GLY A 149 -31.34 16.72 -10.05
C GLY A 149 -30.78 17.86 -9.20
N LEU A 150 -31.54 18.32 -8.19
CA LEU A 150 -31.10 19.34 -7.26
C LEU A 150 -29.85 18.89 -6.48
N CYS A 151 -29.87 17.66 -5.97
CA CYS A 151 -28.74 17.14 -5.18
C CYS A 151 -27.45 17.05 -6.02
N ASP A 152 -27.55 16.60 -7.28
CA ASP A 152 -26.39 16.44 -8.14
C ASP A 152 -25.83 17.77 -8.64
N THR A 153 -26.69 18.74 -9.00
CA THR A 153 -26.23 20.08 -9.40
C THR A 153 -25.54 20.78 -8.24
N THR A 154 -26.12 20.79 -7.04
CA THR A 154 -25.48 21.37 -5.85
C THR A 154 -24.17 20.66 -5.50
N ALA A 155 -24.10 19.33 -5.58
CA ALA A 155 -22.87 18.59 -5.31
C ALA A 155 -21.75 18.89 -6.34
N LYS A 156 -22.10 19.09 -7.62
CA LYS A 156 -21.12 19.40 -8.67
C LYS A 156 -20.47 20.78 -8.50
N LEU A 157 -21.15 21.72 -7.85
CA LEU A 157 -20.60 23.04 -7.52
C LEU A 157 -19.45 22.97 -6.51
N ILE A 158 -19.36 21.90 -5.71
CA ILE A 158 -18.25 21.71 -4.78
C ILE A 158 -17.00 21.28 -5.56
N PRO A 159 -15.87 22.00 -5.48
CA PRO A 159 -14.62 21.56 -6.10
C PRO A 159 -14.14 20.20 -5.56
N PHE A 160 -13.40 19.43 -6.36
CA PHE A 160 -12.78 18.20 -5.87
C PHE A 160 -11.87 18.49 -4.67
N ASN A 161 -11.92 17.62 -3.65
CA ASN A 161 -11.14 17.73 -2.41
C ASN A 161 -11.35 19.05 -1.61
N ALA A 162 -12.46 19.74 -1.80
CA ALA A 162 -12.85 20.88 -0.98
C ALA A 162 -13.93 20.49 0.04
N SER A 163 -13.88 21.10 1.23
CA SER A 163 -14.98 20.97 2.20
C SER A 163 -16.18 21.82 1.80
N ILE A 164 -17.36 21.50 2.35
CA ILE A 164 -18.58 22.28 2.08
C ILE A 164 -18.39 23.75 2.49
N ASP A 165 -17.79 24.00 3.65
CA ASP A 165 -17.52 25.37 4.13
C ASP A 165 -16.55 26.14 3.23
N LYS A 166 -15.52 25.47 2.70
CA LYS A 166 -14.59 26.09 1.76
C LYS A 166 -15.31 26.41 0.45
N ALA A 167 -16.09 25.48 -0.07
CA ALA A 167 -16.83 25.66 -1.31
C ALA A 167 -17.81 26.84 -1.24
N LEU A 168 -18.54 27.01 -0.13
CA LEU A 168 -19.43 28.15 0.08
C LEU A 168 -18.73 29.52 0.02
N LYS A 169 -17.46 29.57 0.42
CA LYS A 169 -16.66 30.81 0.38
C LYS A 169 -16.03 31.06 -0.99
N THR A 170 -15.66 29.99 -1.70
CA THR A 170 -14.89 30.08 -2.95
C THR A 170 -15.75 30.03 -4.21
N VAL A 171 -16.97 29.51 -4.13
CA VAL A 171 -17.87 29.35 -5.29
C VAL A 171 -19.07 30.29 -5.14
N PRO A 172 -19.07 31.45 -5.83
CA PRO A 172 -20.14 32.44 -5.71
C PRO A 172 -21.53 31.88 -5.98
N GLU A 173 -21.66 31.03 -7.01
CA GLU A 173 -22.93 30.40 -7.38
C GLU A 173 -23.51 29.55 -6.24
N LEU A 174 -22.67 28.75 -5.58
CA LEU A 174 -23.10 27.93 -4.43
C LEU A 174 -23.51 28.83 -3.25
N GLY A 175 -22.75 29.90 -3.00
CA GLY A 175 -23.07 30.88 -1.97
C GLY A 175 -24.37 31.66 -2.24
N GLU A 176 -24.69 31.92 -3.50
CA GLU A 176 -25.94 32.55 -3.92
C GLU A 176 -27.13 31.59 -3.76
N GLN A 177 -27.01 30.34 -4.24
CA GLN A 177 -28.04 29.31 -4.05
C GLN A 177 -28.32 29.05 -2.57
N TYR A 178 -27.27 29.03 -1.74
CA TYR A 178 -27.39 28.89 -0.29
C TYR A 178 -28.13 30.06 0.39
N LYS A 179 -28.14 31.26 -0.20
CA LYS A 179 -28.88 32.42 0.36
C LYS A 179 -30.30 32.55 -0.16
N THR A 180 -30.52 32.13 -1.41
CA THR A 180 -31.77 32.40 -2.15
C THR A 180 -32.71 31.21 -2.17
N ASN A 181 -32.21 29.98 -2.04
CA ASN A 181 -33.01 28.76 -2.09
C ASN A 181 -33.07 28.07 -0.71
N PRO A 182 -34.25 28.06 -0.04
CA PRO A 182 -34.42 27.40 1.26
C PRO A 182 -34.14 25.89 1.26
N GLU A 183 -34.44 25.18 0.16
CA GLU A 183 -34.16 23.75 0.05
C GLU A 183 -32.65 23.50 0.02
N VAL A 184 -31.91 24.30 -0.75
CA VAL A 184 -30.44 24.23 -0.80
C VAL A 184 -29.82 24.60 0.55
N THR A 185 -30.39 25.60 1.23
CA THR A 185 -29.96 25.99 2.59
C THR A 185 -30.06 24.82 3.55
N ASN A 186 -31.24 24.22 3.65
CA ASN A 186 -31.50 23.08 4.54
C ASN A 186 -30.63 21.85 4.18
N LEU A 187 -30.46 21.58 2.87
CA LEU A 187 -29.60 20.52 2.37
C LEU A 187 -28.15 20.72 2.81
N ILE A 188 -27.59 21.91 2.60
CA ILE A 188 -26.19 22.23 2.92
C ILE A 188 -25.96 22.21 4.42
N ASP A 189 -26.84 22.81 5.23
CA ASP A 189 -26.68 22.85 6.69
C ASP A 189 -26.75 21.45 7.30
N SER A 190 -27.61 20.59 6.76
CA SER A 190 -27.69 19.18 7.15
C SER A 190 -26.45 18.40 6.69
N ALA A 191 -26.00 18.61 5.45
CA ALA A 191 -24.84 17.92 4.89
C ALA A 191 -23.53 18.28 5.62
N LYS A 192 -23.37 19.52 6.09
CA LYS A 192 -22.23 19.94 6.92
C LYS A 192 -22.07 19.11 8.20
N LYS A 193 -23.18 18.65 8.79
CA LYS A 193 -23.15 17.80 9.99
C LYS A 193 -22.74 16.36 9.68
N LEU A 194 -22.87 15.94 8.43
CA LEU A 194 -22.55 14.58 7.97
C LEU A 194 -21.21 14.51 7.23
N GLU A 195 -20.66 15.64 6.78
CA GLU A 195 -19.33 15.70 6.18
C GLU A 195 -18.27 15.13 7.13
N GLY A 196 -17.47 14.19 6.63
CA GLY A 196 -16.41 13.51 7.39
C GLY A 196 -16.86 12.33 8.25
N VAL A 197 -18.17 12.12 8.43
CA VAL A 197 -18.68 10.98 9.20
C VAL A 197 -18.43 9.67 8.44
N VAL A 198 -18.07 8.61 9.19
CA VAL A 198 -17.90 7.25 8.65
C VAL A 198 -19.24 6.74 8.10
N ARG A 199 -19.22 6.27 6.85
CA ARG A 199 -20.40 5.78 6.14
C ARG A 199 -20.49 4.26 6.13
N HIS A 200 -19.38 3.59 5.88
CA HIS A 200 -19.32 2.14 5.72
C HIS A 200 -17.91 1.62 5.97
N ALA A 201 -17.83 0.35 6.37
CA ALA A 201 -16.61 -0.42 6.36
C ALA A 201 -16.23 -0.81 4.93
N SER A 202 -14.94 -0.94 4.68
CA SER A 202 -14.36 -1.48 3.45
C SER A 202 -13.06 -2.21 3.79
N VAL A 203 -12.47 -2.88 2.82
CA VAL A 203 -11.17 -3.55 2.95
C VAL A 203 -10.06 -2.57 2.56
N HIS A 204 -9.00 -2.48 3.36
CA HIS A 204 -7.81 -1.71 3.01
C HIS A 204 -7.19 -2.30 1.74
N ALA A 205 -6.87 -1.45 0.78
CA ALA A 205 -6.44 -1.90 -0.54
C ALA A 205 -5.13 -2.70 -0.51
N CYS A 206 -4.28 -2.47 0.50
CA CYS A 206 -2.93 -3.03 0.54
C CYS A 206 -2.61 -3.78 1.84
N GLY A 207 -3.34 -3.52 2.91
CA GLY A 207 -2.87 -3.77 4.27
C GLY A 207 -3.21 -5.16 4.75
N VAL A 208 -2.18 -5.91 5.15
CA VAL A 208 -2.29 -7.21 5.80
C VAL A 208 -1.60 -7.12 7.16
N VAL A 209 -2.22 -7.72 8.16
CA VAL A 209 -1.63 -7.89 9.49
C VAL A 209 -1.22 -9.33 9.70
N ILE A 210 -0.03 -9.53 10.27
CA ILE A 210 0.53 -10.84 10.63
C ILE A 210 0.86 -10.83 12.12
N SER A 211 0.56 -11.93 12.80
CA SER A 211 0.78 -12.07 14.25
C SER A 211 1.37 -13.44 14.61
N PRO A 212 2.11 -13.55 15.74
CA PRO A 212 2.69 -14.82 16.18
C PRO A 212 1.65 -15.80 16.76
N GLU A 213 0.55 -15.27 17.29
CA GLU A 213 -0.59 -15.98 17.89
C GLU A 213 -1.89 -15.65 17.13
N PRO A 214 -3.01 -16.35 17.35
CA PRO A 214 -4.27 -16.01 16.69
C PRO A 214 -4.63 -14.52 16.85
N LEU A 215 -5.00 -13.85 15.75
CA LEU A 215 -5.28 -12.41 15.74
C LEU A 215 -6.38 -12.00 16.72
N THR A 216 -7.32 -12.89 17.01
CA THR A 216 -8.39 -12.69 17.99
C THR A 216 -7.90 -12.43 19.41
N ASN A 217 -6.64 -12.76 19.72
CA ASN A 217 -6.01 -12.43 21.01
C ASN A 217 -5.66 -10.93 21.12
N PHE A 218 -5.52 -10.24 19.98
CA PHE A 218 -5.07 -8.86 19.91
C PHE A 218 -6.14 -7.90 19.41
N VAL A 219 -6.88 -8.31 18.36
CA VAL A 219 -7.84 -7.45 17.67
C VAL A 219 -9.14 -8.20 17.35
N PRO A 220 -10.31 -7.53 17.44
CA PRO A 220 -11.54 -8.12 16.96
C PRO A 220 -11.52 -8.21 15.43
N LEU A 221 -12.09 -9.30 14.90
CA LEU A 221 -12.18 -9.58 13.47
C LEU A 221 -13.63 -9.56 13.00
N GLN A 222 -13.83 -9.27 11.72
CA GLN A 222 -15.12 -9.40 11.05
C GLN A 222 -14.95 -9.90 9.62
N ARG A 223 -16.04 -10.38 9.03
CA ARG A 223 -16.07 -10.63 7.59
C ARG A 223 -16.10 -9.31 6.84
N ALA A 224 -15.39 -9.25 5.73
CA ALA A 224 -15.45 -8.10 4.84
C ALA A 224 -16.88 -7.91 4.30
N PRO A 225 -17.31 -6.65 4.05
CA PRO A 225 -18.59 -6.39 3.39
C PRO A 225 -18.66 -6.98 1.97
N GLN A 226 -17.51 -7.24 1.35
CA GLN A 226 -17.35 -7.81 0.02
C GLN A 226 -16.42 -9.02 0.13
N GLY A 227 -16.88 -10.19 -0.32
CA GLY A 227 -16.15 -11.46 -0.27
C GLY A 227 -16.42 -12.25 1.00
N GLU A 228 -17.15 -13.36 0.87
CA GLU A 228 -17.62 -14.16 2.01
C GLU A 228 -16.46 -14.71 2.87
N ASP A 229 -15.31 -15.02 2.27
CA ASP A 229 -14.17 -15.66 2.93
C ASP A 229 -13.03 -14.69 3.31
N THR A 230 -13.26 -13.39 3.10
CA THR A 230 -12.29 -12.35 3.47
C THR A 230 -12.52 -11.93 4.92
N ILE A 231 -11.51 -12.16 5.76
CA ILE A 231 -11.49 -11.70 7.15
C ILE A 231 -10.68 -10.41 7.23
N ILE A 232 -11.26 -9.42 7.91
CA ILE A 232 -10.61 -8.14 8.20
C ILE A 232 -10.58 -7.86 9.70
N THR A 233 -9.61 -7.06 10.14
CA THR A 233 -9.62 -6.44 11.48
C THR A 233 -10.83 -5.53 11.64
N GLN A 234 -11.26 -5.24 12.86
CA GLN A 234 -12.21 -4.14 13.14
C GLN A 234 -11.51 -2.83 13.48
N PHE A 235 -10.21 -2.89 13.76
CA PHE A 235 -9.36 -1.73 13.97
C PHE A 235 -8.68 -1.31 12.67
N GLU A 236 -8.71 -0.02 12.38
CA GLU A 236 -8.03 0.54 11.22
C GLU A 236 -6.50 0.55 11.40
N MET A 237 -5.79 0.84 10.32
CA MET A 237 -4.34 0.69 10.21
C MET A 237 -3.56 1.31 11.38
N HIS A 238 -3.84 2.55 11.76
CA HIS A 238 -3.10 3.22 12.84
C HIS A 238 -3.36 2.56 14.18
N SER A 239 -4.60 2.21 14.46
CA SER A 239 -4.98 1.47 15.67
C SER A 239 -4.32 0.08 15.75
N VAL A 240 -4.12 -0.59 14.61
CA VAL A 240 -3.39 -1.88 14.54
C VAL A 240 -1.89 -1.68 14.81
N GLU A 241 -1.31 -0.61 14.26
CA GLU A 241 0.09 -0.24 14.46
C GLU A 241 0.39 0.16 15.92
N ASP A 242 -0.52 0.93 16.55
CA ASP A 242 -0.42 1.33 17.97
C ASP A 242 -0.44 0.13 18.93
N LEU A 243 -1.04 -0.99 18.51
CA LEU A 243 -1.02 -2.26 19.26
C LEU A 243 0.28 -3.06 19.05
N GLY A 244 1.20 -2.57 18.21
CA GLY A 244 2.47 -3.21 17.91
C GLY A 244 2.35 -4.43 17.00
N LEU A 245 1.22 -4.60 16.31
CA LEU A 245 1.05 -5.68 15.35
C LEU A 245 1.81 -5.37 14.05
N LEU A 246 2.39 -6.41 13.46
CA LEU A 246 3.12 -6.26 12.21
C LEU A 246 2.15 -6.03 11.06
N LYS A 247 2.18 -4.82 10.52
CA LYS A 247 1.48 -4.41 9.31
C LYS A 247 2.42 -4.54 8.10
N MET A 248 1.90 -5.08 7.01
CA MET A 248 2.59 -5.14 5.72
C MET A 248 1.64 -4.65 4.62
N ASP A 249 2.13 -3.77 3.74
CA ASP A 249 1.38 -3.31 2.58
C ASP A 249 1.81 -4.08 1.33
N PHE A 250 0.84 -4.79 0.74
CA PHE A 250 0.95 -5.42 -0.58
C PHE A 250 0.25 -4.54 -1.59
N LEU A 251 1.03 -3.69 -2.27
CA LEU A 251 0.52 -2.71 -3.20
C LEU A 251 0.36 -3.33 -4.58
N GLY A 252 -0.88 -3.41 -5.05
CA GLY A 252 -1.17 -3.83 -6.43
C GLY A 252 -0.99 -2.66 -7.39
N LEU A 253 0.05 -2.70 -8.23
CA LEU A 253 0.33 -1.65 -9.20
C LEU A 253 0.05 -2.11 -10.64
N ARG A 254 -0.82 -1.35 -11.32
CA ARG A 254 -1.20 -1.61 -12.71
C ARG A 254 -0.03 -1.50 -13.70
N ASN A 255 0.99 -0.68 -13.40
CA ASN A 255 2.16 -0.57 -14.27
C ASN A 255 2.97 -1.88 -14.32
N LEU A 256 3.07 -2.61 -13.20
CA LEU A 256 3.70 -3.93 -13.15
C LEU A 256 2.90 -4.95 -13.96
N THR A 257 1.57 -4.88 -13.88
CA THR A 257 0.67 -5.72 -14.70
C THR A 257 0.83 -5.44 -16.20
N ILE A 258 1.01 -4.17 -16.59
CA ILE A 258 1.28 -3.79 -17.98
C ILE A 258 2.61 -4.38 -18.44
N ILE A 259 3.66 -4.30 -17.62
CA ILE A 259 4.97 -4.89 -17.90
C ILE A 259 4.87 -6.41 -18.03
N GLU A 260 4.22 -7.09 -17.07
CA GLU A 260 4.00 -8.54 -17.10
C GLU A 260 3.27 -8.98 -18.38
N SER A 261 2.23 -8.24 -18.76
CA SER A 261 1.47 -8.49 -20.00
C SER A 261 2.35 -8.30 -21.24
N ALA A 262 3.18 -7.25 -21.27
CA ALA A 262 4.09 -6.99 -22.38
C ALA A 262 5.14 -8.11 -22.53
N LEU A 263 5.75 -8.56 -21.42
CA LEU A 263 6.70 -9.67 -21.42
C LEU A 263 6.06 -10.98 -21.90
N THR A 264 4.83 -11.27 -21.45
CA THR A 264 4.06 -12.43 -21.88
C THR A 264 3.83 -12.39 -23.40
N LEU A 265 3.37 -11.25 -23.93
CA LEU A 265 3.14 -11.08 -25.36
C LEU A 265 4.43 -11.19 -26.18
N ILE A 266 5.56 -10.66 -25.69
CA ILE A 266 6.86 -10.79 -26.37
C ILE A 266 7.26 -12.27 -26.45
N LYS A 267 7.09 -13.02 -25.36
CA LYS A 267 7.37 -14.46 -25.33
C LYS A 267 6.49 -15.24 -26.30
N GLU A 268 5.18 -14.97 -26.32
CA GLU A 268 4.22 -15.64 -27.21
C GLU A 268 4.46 -15.32 -28.70
N ASN A 269 4.71 -14.05 -29.03
CA ASN A 269 4.81 -13.61 -30.43
C ASN A 269 6.22 -13.74 -31.02
N ARG A 270 7.26 -13.72 -30.17
CA ARG A 270 8.67 -13.73 -30.62
C ARG A 270 9.49 -14.89 -30.06
N GLY A 271 8.92 -15.74 -29.21
CA GLY A 271 9.64 -16.85 -28.55
C GLY A 271 10.78 -16.39 -27.64
N THR A 272 10.85 -15.10 -27.31
CA THR A 272 11.95 -14.50 -26.56
C THR A 272 11.55 -14.32 -25.10
N ASN A 273 12.33 -14.88 -24.18
CA ASN A 273 12.13 -14.68 -22.75
C ASN A 273 13.05 -13.54 -22.28
N ILE A 274 12.46 -12.43 -21.84
CA ILE A 274 13.20 -11.25 -21.35
C ILE A 274 13.12 -11.23 -19.83
N ASP A 275 14.28 -11.13 -19.17
CA ASP A 275 14.35 -10.76 -17.76
C ASP A 275 14.51 -9.24 -17.67
N ILE A 276 13.54 -8.58 -17.02
CA ILE A 276 13.54 -7.12 -16.86
C ILE A 276 14.70 -6.64 -15.98
N ASN A 277 15.18 -7.47 -15.06
CA ASN A 277 16.21 -7.09 -14.09
C ASN A 277 17.61 -7.08 -14.70
N THR A 278 17.78 -7.65 -15.89
CA THR A 278 19.06 -7.73 -16.60
C THR A 278 19.14 -6.75 -17.78
N LEU A 279 18.16 -5.87 -17.94
CA LEU A 279 18.16 -4.91 -19.03
C LEU A 279 19.27 -3.86 -18.84
N PRO A 280 19.98 -3.48 -19.91
CA PRO A 280 21.01 -2.46 -19.83
C PRO A 280 20.40 -1.09 -19.52
N LEU A 281 21.07 -0.32 -18.66
CA LEU A 281 20.63 1.01 -18.25
C LEU A 281 21.11 2.13 -19.17
N ASP A 282 21.90 1.82 -20.18
CA ASP A 282 22.53 2.76 -21.13
C ASP A 282 22.00 2.62 -22.57
N ASP A 283 20.79 2.05 -22.73
CA ASP A 283 20.18 1.85 -24.05
C ASP A 283 19.86 3.18 -24.76
N LYS A 284 20.57 3.45 -25.86
CA LYS A 284 20.46 4.70 -26.63
C LYS A 284 19.11 4.94 -27.30
N GLN A 285 18.30 3.90 -27.55
CA GLN A 285 16.98 4.10 -28.15
C GLN A 285 15.96 4.57 -27.09
N THR A 286 16.19 4.23 -25.83
CA THR A 286 15.34 4.62 -24.71
C THR A 286 15.53 6.07 -24.28
N PHE A 287 16.75 6.63 -24.38
CA PHE A 287 17.09 8.03 -24.05
C PHE A 287 17.02 8.98 -25.25
#